data_AF-A0A961I1K2-F1
#
_entry.id   AF-A0A961I1K2-F1
#
_cell.length_a   1.000
_cell.length_b   1.000
_cell.length_c   1.000
_cell.angle_alpha   90.00
_cell.angle_beta   90.00
_cell.angle_gamma   90.00
#
_symmetry.space_group_name_H-M   'P 1'
#
loop_
_entity.id
_entity.type
_entity.pdbx_description
1 polymer ?
#
loop_
_entity_poly.entity_id
_entity_poly.type
_entity_poly.pdbx_seq_one_letter_code
_entity_poly.pdbx_strand_id
1 'polypeptide(L)'
;MTSATKRKTSLTLDAAALDCAKDLGINVSAVAEAALIRAVAETRRKTWLAENADAFAAQSDWHERHGHPLADIMTAPAGPSWNT
;
A
#
# COMPACT_ATOMS: atom_id res chain seq x y z
N MET A 1 -6.22 17.21 14.50
CA MET A 1 -5.49 16.87 13.26
C MET A 1 -4.01 17.09 13.52
N THR A 2 -3.24 16.02 13.75
CA THR A 2 -1.80 16.10 14.00
C THR A 2 -1.11 16.45 12.69
N SER A 3 -0.61 17.68 12.58
CA SER A 3 0.24 18.09 11.46
C SER A 3 1.49 17.22 11.49
N ALA A 4 1.68 16.39 10.46
CA ALA A 4 2.86 15.52 10.38
C ALA A 4 4.12 16.38 10.38
N THR A 5 4.98 16.19 11.37
CA THR A 5 6.20 16.97 11.54
C THR A 5 7.15 16.70 10.37
N LYS A 6 7.24 17.64 9.42
CA LYS A 6 8.18 17.52 8.29
C LYS A 6 9.60 17.69 8.80
N ARG A 7 10.48 16.76 8.45
CA ARG A 7 11.92 16.84 8.71
C ARG A 7 12.62 17.31 7.45
N LYS A 8 13.49 18.32 7.56
CA LYS A 8 14.35 18.75 6.46
C LYS A 8 15.42 17.68 6.22
N THR A 9 15.58 17.28 4.97
CA THR A 9 16.61 16.33 4.54
C THR A 9 17.25 16.86 3.26
N SER A 10 18.58 16.82 3.19
CA SER A 10 19.32 17.16 1.97
C SER A 10 19.53 15.91 1.13
N LEU A 11 19.32 16.02 -0.17
CA LEU A 11 19.51 14.94 -1.14
C LEU A 11 20.21 15.48 -2.39
N THR A 12 21.00 14.64 -3.05
CA THR A 12 21.67 14.96 -4.31
C THR A 12 20.84 14.37 -5.45
N LEU A 13 20.47 15.20 -6.42
CA LEU A 13 19.73 14.82 -7.62
C LEU A 13 20.49 15.29 -8.87
N ASP A 14 20.08 14.78 -10.02
CA ASP A 14 20.61 15.22 -11.31
C ASP A 14 20.38 16.73 -11.51
N ALA A 15 21.45 17.44 -11.88
CA ALA A 15 21.42 18.89 -12.02
C ALA A 15 20.52 19.34 -13.18
N ALA A 16 20.58 18.65 -14.33
CA ALA A 16 19.76 19.00 -15.48
C ALA A 16 18.26 18.79 -15.20
N ALA A 17 17.92 17.75 -14.44
CA ALA A 17 16.55 17.52 -13.99
C ALA A 17 16.06 18.62 -13.01
N LEU A 18 16.91 19.12 -12.12
CA LEU A 18 16.58 20.22 -11.21
C LEU A 18 16.37 21.54 -11.96
N ASP A 19 17.24 21.85 -12.92
CA ASP A 19 17.12 23.04 -13.75
C ASP A 19 15.84 22.99 -14.59
N CYS A 20 15.57 21.85 -15.24
CA CYS A 20 14.34 21.64 -16.00
C CYS A 20 13.09 21.77 -15.10
N ALA A 21 13.10 21.16 -13.90
CA ALA A 21 12.00 21.28 -12.96
C ALA A 21 11.75 22.74 -12.54
N LYS A 22 12.81 23.52 -12.35
CA LYS A 22 12.72 24.94 -12.04
C LYS A 22 12.12 25.73 -13.20
N ASP A 23 12.56 25.49 -14.43
CA ASP A 23 12.04 26.15 -15.64
C ASP A 23 10.56 25.83 -15.88
N LEU A 24 10.13 24.62 -15.51
CA LEU A 24 8.75 24.16 -15.60
C LEU A 24 7.88 24.52 -14.37
N GLY A 25 8.45 25.18 -13.36
CA GLY A 25 7.72 25.55 -12.13
C GLY A 25 7.30 24.35 -11.26
N ILE A 26 7.99 23.22 -11.39
CA ILE A 26 7.70 22.00 -10.63
C ILE A 26 8.22 22.13 -9.19
N ASN A 27 7.36 21.83 -8.23
CA ASN A 27 7.76 21.75 -6.83
C ASN A 27 8.47 20.41 -6.53
N VAL A 28 9.80 20.41 -6.67
CA VAL A 28 10.65 19.24 -6.45
C VAL A 28 10.44 18.61 -5.08
N SER A 29 10.27 19.42 -4.03
CA SER A 29 10.06 18.89 -2.66
C SER A 29 8.75 18.11 -2.55
N ALA A 30 7.67 18.60 -3.17
CA ALA A 30 6.37 17.93 -3.13
C ALA A 30 6.40 16.62 -3.94
N VAL A 31 7.07 16.62 -5.10
CA VAL A 31 7.25 15.42 -5.93
C VAL A 31 8.08 14.37 -5.19
N ALA A 32 9.20 14.78 -4.59
CA ALA A 32 10.06 13.88 -3.81
C ALA A 32 9.33 13.30 -2.60
N GLU A 33 8.55 14.10 -1.87
CA GLU A 33 7.73 13.64 -0.75
C GLU A 33 6.70 12.59 -1.20
N ALA A 34 5.97 12.86 -2.27
CA ALA A 34 4.97 11.92 -2.80
C ALA A 34 5.61 10.62 -3.29
N ALA A 35 6.73 10.70 -4.00
CA ALA A 35 7.46 9.53 -4.49
C ALA A 35 7.98 8.67 -3.33
N LEU A 36 8.54 9.30 -2.30
CA LEU A 36 9.06 8.61 -1.12
C LEU A 36 7.95 7.91 -0.33
N ILE A 37 6.82 8.58 -0.10
CA ILE A 37 5.66 7.99 0.59
C ILE A 37 5.17 6.74 -0.15
N ARG A 38 5.04 6.82 -1.48
CA ARG A 38 4.62 5.68 -2.31
C ARG A 38 5.60 4.53 -2.22
N ALA A 39 6.90 4.79 -2.38
CA ALA A 39 7.93 3.77 -2.31
C ALA A 39 7.97 3.06 -0.93
N VAL A 40 7.83 3.83 0.16
CA VAL A 40 7.76 3.29 1.52
C VAL A 40 6.52 2.41 1.70
N ALA A 41 5.34 2.88 1.27
CA ALA A 41 4.11 2.12 1.38
C ALA A 41 4.15 0.81 0.58
N GLU A 42 4.67 0.86 -0.65
CA GLU A 42 4.83 -0.33 -1.50
C GLU A 42 5.79 -1.34 -0.87
N THR A 43 6.92 -0.86 -0.34
CA THR A 43 7.93 -1.72 0.29
C THR A 43 7.35 -2.38 1.53
N ARG A 44 6.69 -1.63 2.41
CA ARG A 44 6.01 -2.17 3.60
C ARG A 44 4.97 -3.23 3.23
N ARG A 45 4.17 -2.97 2.19
CA ARG A 45 3.18 -3.94 1.69
C ARG A 45 3.87 -5.22 1.22
N LYS A 46 4.94 -5.12 0.44
CA LYS A 46 5.70 -6.28 -0.05
C LYS A 46 6.29 -7.08 1.11
N THR A 47 6.93 -6.41 2.08
CA THR A 47 7.49 -7.06 3.27
C THR A 47 6.40 -7.79 4.05
N TRP A 48 5.27 -7.13 4.32
CA TRP A 48 4.18 -7.74 5.05
C TRP A 48 3.59 -8.96 4.32
N LEU A 49 3.40 -8.88 3.00
CA LEU A 49 2.92 -10.02 2.21
C LEU A 49 3.89 -11.21 2.28
N ALA A 50 5.20 -10.94 2.24
CA ALA A 50 6.20 -12.00 2.36
C ALA A 50 6.18 -12.64 3.76
N GLU A 51 6.10 -11.83 4.82
CA GLU A 51 6.02 -12.30 6.20
C GLU A 51 4.76 -13.14 6.48
N ASN A 52 3.65 -12.85 5.79
CA ASN A 52 2.37 -13.51 6.01
C ASN A 52 2.07 -14.59 4.95
N ALA A 53 3.00 -14.86 4.02
CA ALA A 53 2.80 -15.81 2.94
C ALA A 53 2.45 -17.21 3.46
N ASP A 54 3.18 -17.69 4.47
CA ASP A 54 2.93 -19.00 5.08
C ASP A 54 1.58 -19.07 5.80
N ALA A 55 1.16 -17.98 6.45
CA ALA A 55 -0.14 -17.91 7.11
C ALA A 55 -1.28 -17.99 6.09
N PHE A 56 -1.16 -17.30 4.96
CA PHE A 56 -2.14 -17.37 3.87
C PHE A 56 -2.15 -18.74 3.20
N ALA A 57 -0.98 -19.37 3.02
CA ALA A 57 -0.89 -20.73 2.49
C ALA A 57 -1.57 -21.74 3.43
N ALA A 58 -1.28 -21.66 4.73
CA ALA A 58 -1.92 -22.52 5.75
C ALA A 58 -3.44 -22.31 5.81
N GLN A 59 -3.90 -21.06 5.72
CA GLN A 59 -5.34 -20.77 5.67
C GLN A 59 -6.00 -21.33 4.41
N SER A 60 -5.34 -21.23 3.26
CA SER A 60 -5.85 -21.75 1.98
C SER A 60 -5.96 -23.28 2.02
N ASP A 61 -4.92 -23.98 2.49
CA ASP A 61 -4.94 -25.44 2.68
C ASP A 61 -6.02 -25.87 3.68
N TRP A 62 -6.24 -25.10 4.74
CA TRP A 62 -7.33 -25.36 5.68
C TRP A 62 -8.72 -25.22 5.01
N HIS A 63 -8.94 -24.15 4.24
CA HIS A 63 -10.20 -23.94 3.52
C HIS A 63 -10.47 -25.03 2.46
N GLU A 64 -9.44 -25.51 1.76
CA GLU A 64 -9.59 -26.61 0.79
C GLU A 64 -10.04 -27.91 1.47
N ARG A 65 -9.55 -28.18 2.69
CA ARG A 65 -9.86 -29.39 3.44
C ARG A 65 -11.21 -29.33 4.18
N HIS A 66 -11.60 -28.16 4.66
CA HIS A 66 -12.76 -28.01 5.56
C HIS A 66 -13.92 -27.24 4.95
N GLY A 67 -13.74 -26.66 3.76
CA GLY A 67 -14.67 -25.70 3.18
C GLY A 67 -14.58 -24.33 3.85
N HIS A 68 -15.30 -23.35 3.29
CA HIS A 68 -15.34 -22.02 3.88
C HIS A 68 -16.24 -22.03 5.12
N PRO A 69 -15.79 -21.55 6.29
CA PRO A 69 -16.53 -21.69 7.55
C PRO A 69 -17.85 -20.91 7.57
N LEU A 70 -17.98 -19.92 6.69
CA LEU A 70 -19.20 -19.13 6.50
C LEU A 70 -19.98 -19.50 5.24
N ALA A 71 -19.67 -20.61 4.56
CA ALA A 71 -20.30 -20.99 3.29
C ALA A 71 -21.83 -20.92 3.35
N ASP A 72 -22.42 -21.53 4.39
CA ASP A 72 -23.87 -21.60 4.56
C ASP A 72 -24.53 -20.22 4.71
N ILE A 73 -23.85 -19.30 5.42
CA ILE A 73 -24.36 -17.96 5.67
C ILE A 73 -24.20 -17.07 4.42
N MET A 74 -23.10 -17.22 3.68
CA MET A 74 -22.91 -16.51 2.41
C MET A 74 -23.94 -16.92 1.35
N THR A 75 -24.39 -18.17 1.37
CA THR A 75 -25.45 -18.67 0.48
C THR A 75 -26.86 -18.47 1.03
N ALA A 76 -27.01 -17.91 2.23
CA ALA A 76 -28.31 -17.64 2.82
C ALA A 76 -29.05 -16.52 2.08
N PRO A 77 -30.40 -16.43 2.15
CA PRO A 77 -31.19 -15.43 1.43
C PRO A 77 -30.82 -13.98 1.74
N ALA A 78 -30.19 -13.74 2.90
CA ALA A 78 -29.71 -12.43 3.33
C ALA A 78 -28.31 -12.07 2.82
N GLY A 79 -27.55 -13.02 2.25
CA GLY A 79 -26.19 -12.79 1.73
C GLY A 79 -26.06 -11.62 0.74
N PRO A 80 -27.01 -11.40 -0.19
CA PRO A 80 -26.98 -10.26 -1.11
C PRO A 80 -27.05 -8.88 -0.43
N SER A 81 -27.56 -8.80 0.81
CA SER A 81 -27.69 -7.52 1.53
C SER A 81 -26.35 -6.95 2.02
N TRP A 82 -25.29 -7.77 2.05
CA TRP A 82 -23.97 -7.40 2.58
C TRP A 82 -23.05 -6.74 1.56
N ASN A 83 -23.48 -6.68 0.29
CA ASN A 83 -22.70 -6.13 -0.82
C ASN A 83 -23.11 -4.68 -1.17
N THR A 84 -23.85 -4.00 -0.27
CA THR A 84 -24.29 -2.59 -0.39
C THR A 84 -23.32 -1.67 0.33
#